data_AF-A0A7W7QWA3-F1
#
_entry.id   AF-A0A7W7QWA3-F1
#
_cell.length_a   1.000
_cell.length_b   1.000
_cell.length_c   1.000
_cell.angle_alpha   90.00
_cell.angle_beta   90.00
_cell.angle_gamma   90.00
#
_symmetry.space_group_name_H-M   'P 1'
#
loop_
_entity.id
_entity.type
_entity.pdbx_description
1 polymer ?
#
loop_
_entity_poly.entity_id
_entity_poly.type
_entity_poly.pdbx_seq_one_letter_code
_entity_poly.pdbx_strand_id
1 'polypeptide(L)' 'MSEEKKEDPVRAAAPPEEDTDTLVGLGTKIKGSTRKRLRRYSVEAEAEIQDIVEQAISTYLEARGY' A
#
# COMPACT_ATOMS: atom_id res chain seq x y z
N MET A 1 54.07 9.23 2.54
CA MET A 1 53.64 7.85 2.27
C MET A 1 52.15 7.89 2.14
N SER A 2 51.65 7.62 0.94
CA SER A 2 50.23 7.60 0.61
C SER A 2 49.64 6.27 1.06
N GLU A 3 48.53 6.30 1.79
CA GLU A 3 47.60 5.16 1.81
C GLU A 3 46.20 5.70 1.48
N GLU A 4 45.91 5.60 0.18
CA GLU A 4 44.60 5.79 -0.42
C GLU A 4 43.79 4.52 -0.12
N LYS A 5 42.87 4.60 0.84
CA LYS A 5 41.95 3.50 1.14
C LYS A 5 40.64 3.73 0.39
N LYS A 6 40.52 3.04 -0.75
CA LYS A 6 39.29 2.90 -1.53
C LYS A 6 38.29 1.96 -0.84
N GLU A 7 37.02 2.14 -1.24
CA GLU A 7 35.85 1.25 -1.11
C GLU A 7 35.16 1.31 0.28
N ASP A 8 33.83 1.45 0.39
CA ASP A 8 32.77 0.88 -0.43
C ASP A 8 31.65 1.88 -0.80
N PRO A 9 31.01 1.75 -1.99
CA PRO A 9 29.77 2.46 -2.25
C PRO A 9 28.69 1.88 -1.33
N VAL A 10 28.05 2.73 -0.54
CA VAL A 10 26.84 2.39 0.23
C VAL A 10 25.79 1.92 -0.78
N ARG A 11 25.74 0.61 -1.00
CA ARG A 11 24.69 -0.04 -1.77
C ARG A 11 23.43 0.19 -0.97
N ALA A 12 22.60 1.13 -1.42
CA ALA A 12 21.27 1.32 -0.85
C ALA A 12 20.63 -0.06 -0.78
N ALA A 13 20.35 -0.52 0.45
CA ALA A 13 19.68 -1.79 0.65
C ALA A 13 18.37 -1.70 -0.16
N ALA A 14 18.14 -2.69 -1.02
CA ALA A 14 16.85 -2.83 -1.67
C ALA A 14 15.78 -2.84 -0.56
N PRO A 15 14.62 -2.17 -0.78
CA PRO A 15 13.53 -2.25 0.18
C PRO A 15 13.26 -3.73 0.48
N PRO A 16 13.02 -4.09 1.75
CA PRO A 16 12.74 -5.47 2.11
C PRO A 16 11.59 -5.98 1.26
N GLU A 17 11.75 -7.18 0.69
CA GLU A 17 10.65 -7.88 0.05
C GLU A 17 9.62 -8.17 1.15
N GLU A 18 8.57 -7.35 1.20
CA GLU A 18 7.44 -7.59 2.09
C GLU A 18 6.69 -8.82 1.58
N ASP A 19 6.53 -9.79 2.46
CA ASP A 19 5.70 -10.97 2.23
C ASP A 19 4.27 -10.48 1.96
N THR A 20 3.77 -10.70 0.74
CA THR A 20 2.47 -10.17 0.28
C THR A 20 1.29 -10.69 1.10
N ASP A 21 1.50 -11.75 1.88
CA ASP A 21 0.52 -12.36 2.77
C ASP A 21 0.46 -11.69 4.16
N THR A 22 1.33 -10.71 4.45
CA THR A 22 1.31 -9.99 5.72
C THR A 22 0.23 -8.90 5.68
N LEU A 23 -0.93 -9.17 6.30
CA LEU A 23 -1.98 -8.18 6.47
C LEU A 23 -1.55 -7.07 7.44
N VAL A 24 -1.29 -5.88 6.92
CA VAL A 24 -1.01 -4.67 7.71
C VAL A 24 -2.27 -3.82 7.83
N GLY A 25 -2.63 -3.41 9.04
CA GLY A 25 -3.77 -2.53 9.26
C GLY A 25 -3.51 -1.12 8.71
N LEU A 26 -4.39 -0.60 7.84
CA LEU A 26 -4.26 0.72 7.20
C LEU A 26 -4.30 1.93 8.18
N GLY A 27 -4.52 1.72 9.49
CA GLY A 27 -4.41 2.74 10.53
C GLY A 27 -5.28 4.01 10.38
N THR A 28 -6.24 4.03 9.44
CA THR A 28 -6.89 5.27 8.99
C THR A 28 -8.28 5.43 9.57
N LYS A 29 -8.55 6.62 10.15
CA LYS A 29 -9.91 7.00 10.58
C LYS A 29 -10.72 7.46 9.38
N ILE A 30 -11.86 6.81 9.15
CA ILE A 30 -12.82 7.21 8.12
C ILE A 30 -14.12 7.73 8.75
N LYS A 31 -14.86 8.58 8.01
CA LYS A 31 -16.20 9.03 8.41
C LYS A 31 -17.16 7.83 8.50
N GLY A 32 -18.07 7.86 9.47
CA GLY A 32 -19.06 6.79 9.66
C GLY A 32 -19.96 6.57 8.44
N SER A 33 -20.29 7.62 7.69
CA SER A 33 -21.03 7.53 6.42
C SER A 33 -20.26 6.77 5.34
N THR A 34 -18.95 6.97 5.25
CA THR A 34 -18.07 6.22 4.33
C THR A 34 -18.03 4.75 4.71
N ARG A 35 -17.88 4.42 6.00
CA ARG A 35 -17.93 3.03 6.49
C ARG A 35 -19.25 2.34 6.14
N LYS A 36 -20.39 3.04 6.28
CA LYS A 36 -21.71 2.50 5.90
C LYS A 36 -21.80 2.21 4.41
N ARG A 37 -21.30 3.12 3.55
CA ARG A 37 -21.26 2.91 2.10
C ARG A 37 -20.39 1.72 1.70
N LEU A 38 -19.18 1.61 2.27
CA LEU A 38 -18.29 0.47 2.02
C LEU A 38 -18.97 -0.87 2.35
N ARG A 39 -19.65 -0.96 3.50
CA ARG A 39 -20.42 -2.16 3.87
C ARG A 39 -21.53 -2.48 2.87
N ARG A 40 -22.25 -1.46 2.41
CA ARG A 40 -23.31 -1.64 1.41
C ARG A 40 -22.74 -2.19 0.10
N TYR A 41 -21.65 -1.60 -0.39
CA TYR A 41 -21.02 -2.03 -1.64
C TYR A 41 -20.43 -3.44 -1.54
N SER A 42 -19.88 -3.82 -0.38
CA SER A 42 -19.43 -5.19 -0.13
C SER A 42 -20.53 -6.22 -0.31
N VAL A 43 -21.75 -5.92 0.16
CA VAL A 43 -22.90 -6.81 -0.05
C VAL A 43 -23.39 -6.78 -1.50
N GLU A 44 -23.49 -5.59 -2.11
CA GLU A 44 -24.00 -5.45 -3.49
C GLU A 44 -23.07 -6.07 -4.54
N ALA A 45 -21.75 -6.05 -4.31
CA ALA A 45 -20.74 -6.57 -5.22
C ALA A 45 -20.29 -8.00 -4.88
N GLU A 46 -20.84 -8.61 -3.82
CA GLU A 46 -20.41 -9.92 -3.29
C GLU A 46 -18.87 -10.00 -3.11
N ALA A 47 -18.28 -8.93 -2.59
CA ALA A 47 -16.83 -8.75 -2.47
C ALA A 47 -16.42 -8.32 -1.06
N GLU A 48 -15.18 -8.60 -0.68
CA GLU A 48 -14.67 -8.16 0.61
C GLU A 48 -14.47 -6.64 0.64
N ILE A 49 -14.62 -6.03 1.82
CA ILE A 49 -14.38 -4.59 1.97
C ILE A 49 -12.93 -4.25 1.60
N GLN A 50 -11.99 -5.17 1.85
CA GLN A 50 -10.59 -4.99 1.50
C GLN A 50 -10.45 -4.84 -0.02
N ASP A 51 -10.96 -5.79 -0.81
CA ASP A 51 -10.91 -5.75 -2.28
C ASP A 51 -11.49 -4.45 -2.84
N ILE A 52 -12.63 -4.00 -2.28
CA ILE A 52 -13.27 -2.75 -2.69
C ILE A 52 -12.37 -1.55 -2.40
N VAL A 53 -11.70 -1.54 -1.25
CA VAL A 53 -10.79 -0.46 -0.87
C VAL A 53 -9.55 -0.47 -1.75
N GLU A 54 -8.95 -1.63 -1.99
CA GLU A 54 -7.79 -1.80 -2.88
C GLU A 54 -8.13 -1.34 -4.29
N GLN A 55 -9.23 -1.81 -4.87
CA GLN A 55 -9.67 -1.41 -6.20
C GLN A 55 -9.94 0.10 -6.26
N ALA A 56 -10.55 0.69 -5.23
CA ALA A 56 -10.80 2.13 -5.18
C ALA A 56 -9.49 2.96 -5.09
N ILE A 57 -8.47 2.47 -4.37
CA ILE A 57 -7.16 3.10 -4.30
C ILE A 57 -6.47 3.00 -5.66
N SER A 58 -6.41 1.82 -6.27
CA SER A 58 -5.79 1.61 -7.59
C SER A 58 -6.45 2.48 -8.65
N THR A 59 -7.79 2.48 -8.73
CA THR A 59 -8.54 3.32 -9.68
C THR A 59 -8.23 4.82 -9.49
N TYR A 60 -8.09 5.27 -8.24
CA TYR A 60 -7.79 6.66 -7.93
C TYR A 60 -6.35 7.06 -8.33
N LEU A 61 -5.39 6.16 -8.14
CA LEU A 61 -3.99 6.35 -8.51
C LEU A 61 -3.80 6.34 -10.04
N GLU A 62 -4.37 5.35 -10.71
CA GLU A 62 -4.34 5.21 -12.17
C GLU A 62 -4.95 6.43 -12.86
N ALA A 63 -6.09 6.94 -12.37
CA ALA A 63 -6.74 8.14 -12.90
C ALA A 63 -5.88 9.41 -12.78
N ARG A 64 -4.83 9.37 -11.95
CA ARG A 64 -3.87 10.47 -11.74
C ARG A 64 -2.51 10.20 -12.39
N GLY A 65 -2.34 9.08 -13.08
CA GLY A 65 -1.10 8.69 -13.74
C GLY A 65 0.00 8.21 -12.79
N TYR A 66 -0.39 7.70 -11.62
CA TYR A 66 0.50 6.94 -10.74
C TYR A 66 0.47 5.46 -11.09
#